data_AF-A0A6B3NQR2-F1
#
_entry.id   AF-A0A6B3NQR2-F1
#
_cell.length_a   1.000
_cell.length_b   1.000
_cell.length_c   1.000
_cell.angle_alpha   90.00
_cell.angle_beta   90.00
_cell.angle_gamma   90.00
#
_symmetry.space_group_name_H-M   'P 1'
#
loop_
_entity.id
_entity.type
_entity.pdbx_description
1 polymer ?
#
loop_
_entity_poly.entity_id
_entity_poly.type
_entity_poly.pdbx_seq_one_letter_code
_entity_poly.pdbx_strand_id
1 'polypeptide(L)'
;MKTLPLLCLATAFLAGCGNIAAVKSFNTAYASPASGDTARLRVVANGMVRAVPGLSCVDWYSPGAGVVVSAQHGFADRNGETLGMPPAVTSFKGTTSEVLIPAGKPFTLHFLDGGTRTAYDRVQNCVAMLQFTPQAGADYEFVAMGYSTCTVDLSRVQAGKLEPVNVQKADYCSKWANF
;
A
#
# COMPACT_ATOMS: atom_id res chain seq x y z
N MET A 1 4.89 -22.41 53.88
CA MET A 1 3.85 -22.03 52.89
C MET A 1 3.96 -20.55 52.60
N LYS A 2 3.75 -20.15 51.33
CA LYS A 2 3.59 -18.78 50.79
C LYS A 2 4.84 -18.10 50.19
N THR A 3 5.21 -18.55 48.99
CA THR A 3 5.98 -17.77 48.01
C THR A 3 5.28 -17.89 46.65
N LEU A 4 4.14 -17.22 46.48
CA LEU A 4 3.44 -17.18 45.19
C LEU A 4 2.43 -16.00 45.15
N PRO A 5 2.89 -14.76 44.90
CA PRO A 5 2.03 -13.91 44.06
C PRO A 5 2.81 -12.97 43.10
N LEU A 6 4.13 -13.08 42.99
CA LEU A 6 4.92 -12.12 42.19
C LEU A 6 5.03 -12.49 40.70
N LEU A 7 4.67 -13.73 40.31
CA LEU A 7 4.86 -14.22 38.93
C LEU A 7 3.69 -13.87 37.98
N CYS A 8 2.52 -13.51 38.51
CA CYS A 8 1.34 -13.20 37.67
C CYS A 8 1.28 -11.74 37.17
N LEU A 9 2.07 -10.83 37.74
CA LEU A 9 2.03 -9.41 37.36
C LEU A 9 2.92 -9.09 36.14
N ALA A 10 3.90 -9.95 35.85
CA ALA A 10 4.83 -9.76 34.73
C ALA A 10 4.24 -10.19 33.36
N THR A 11 3.24 -11.07 33.35
CA THR A 11 2.63 -11.58 32.10
C THR A 11 1.57 -10.64 31.52
N ALA A 12 1.02 -9.72 32.32
CA ALA A 12 0.01 -8.75 31.86
C ALA A 12 0.60 -7.60 31.03
N PHE A 13 1.90 -7.32 31.13
CA PHE A 13 2.55 -6.24 30.38
C PHE A 13 2.96 -6.62 28.94
N LEU A 14 2.98 -7.90 28.58
CA LEU A 14 3.36 -8.35 27.23
C LEU A 14 2.18 -8.54 26.27
N ALA A 15 0.93 -8.36 26.72
CA ALA A 15 -0.26 -8.51 25.86
C ALA A 15 -0.46 -7.35 24.86
N GLY A 16 0.40 -6.32 24.86
CA GLY A 16 0.25 -5.11 24.05
C GLY A 16 1.00 -5.06 22.71
N CYS A 17 1.86 -6.03 22.39
CA CYS A 17 2.76 -5.94 21.21
C CYS A 17 2.16 -6.47 19.89
N GLY A 18 0.93 -7.00 19.90
CA GLY A 18 0.34 -7.68 18.75
C GLY A 18 -0.18 -6.78 17.61
N ASN A 19 -0.10 -5.46 17.73
CA ASN A 19 -0.74 -4.49 16.80
C ASN A 19 0.21 -3.43 16.23
N ILE A 20 1.53 -3.52 16.51
CA ILE A 20 2.45 -2.43 16.18
C ILE A 20 2.66 -2.31 14.66
N ALA A 21 2.61 -3.41 13.89
CA ALA A 21 2.86 -3.35 12.45
C ALA A 21 1.75 -2.75 11.61
N ALA A 22 0.48 -3.15 11.79
CA ALA A 22 -0.59 -2.49 11.04
C ALA A 22 -0.64 -1.01 11.37
N VAL A 23 -0.58 -0.65 12.67
CA VAL A 23 -0.54 0.76 13.10
C VAL A 23 0.68 1.48 12.51
N LYS A 24 1.85 0.85 12.49
CA LYS A 24 3.05 1.41 11.85
C LYS A 24 2.86 1.59 10.34
N SER A 25 2.19 0.66 9.66
CA SER A 25 1.97 0.72 8.21
C SER A 25 1.11 1.92 7.79
N PHE A 26 0.21 2.38 8.67
CA PHE A 26 -0.60 3.58 8.48
C PHE A 26 0.17 4.87 8.84
N ASN A 27 1.17 4.76 9.71
CA ASN A 27 1.97 5.88 10.22
C ASN A 27 3.38 5.96 9.62
N THR A 28 3.68 5.18 8.58
CA THR A 28 4.96 5.19 7.88
C THR A 28 4.72 5.46 6.40
N ALA A 29 5.32 6.51 5.87
CA ALA A 29 5.34 6.77 4.44
C ALA A 29 6.19 5.73 3.71
N TYR A 30 5.76 5.33 2.53
CA TYR A 30 6.57 4.51 1.63
C TYR A 30 7.94 5.18 1.41
N ALA A 31 9.01 4.38 1.42
CA ALA A 31 10.35 4.88 1.17
C ALA A 31 10.82 4.42 -0.21
N SER A 32 11.04 5.37 -1.11
CA SER A 32 11.65 5.10 -2.41
C SER A 32 13.05 4.48 -2.26
N PRO A 33 13.46 3.57 -3.15
CA PRO A 33 14.80 2.98 -3.12
C PRO A 33 15.89 4.05 -3.20
N ALA A 34 16.89 3.97 -2.32
CA ALA A 34 18.03 4.88 -2.32
C ALA A 34 19.11 4.52 -3.36
N SER A 35 19.08 3.29 -3.90
CA SER A 35 20.08 2.77 -4.83
C SER A 35 19.52 1.62 -5.68
N GLY A 36 20.17 1.37 -6.82
CA GLY A 36 19.81 0.30 -7.77
C GLY A 36 18.88 0.80 -8.87
N ASP A 37 18.51 -0.11 -9.78
CA ASP A 37 17.62 0.23 -10.89
C ASP A 37 16.20 0.49 -10.38
N THR A 38 15.59 1.56 -10.89
CA THR A 38 14.25 2.00 -10.48
C THR A 38 13.31 2.15 -11.67
N ALA A 39 12.02 2.09 -11.38
CA ALA A 39 10.93 2.55 -12.21
C ALA A 39 10.20 3.72 -11.51
N ARG A 40 9.37 4.46 -12.24
CA ARG A 40 8.49 5.48 -11.65
C ARG A 40 7.06 4.96 -11.60
N LEU A 41 6.39 5.19 -10.48
CA LEU A 41 4.99 4.83 -10.27
C LEU A 41 4.20 6.07 -9.90
N ARG A 42 3.21 6.41 -10.72
CA ARG A 42 2.13 7.31 -10.35
C ARG A 42 1.01 6.50 -9.73
N VAL A 43 0.58 6.89 -8.54
CA VAL A 43 -0.61 6.35 -7.87
C VAL A 43 -1.69 7.41 -7.89
N VAL A 44 -2.91 7.05 -8.32
CA VAL A 44 -4.10 7.90 -8.28
C VAL A 44 -5.23 7.14 -7.58
N ALA A 45 -5.69 7.60 -6.42
CA ALA A 45 -6.69 6.86 -5.64
C ALA A 45 -7.69 7.73 -4.86
N ASN A 46 -8.91 7.22 -4.61
CA ASN A 46 -9.89 7.82 -3.67
C ASN A 46 -9.89 7.16 -2.27
N GLY A 47 -8.94 6.26 -2.02
CA GLY A 47 -8.70 5.61 -0.75
C GLY A 47 -7.24 5.71 -0.36
N MET A 48 -6.76 4.70 0.37
CA MET A 48 -5.37 4.56 0.74
C MET A 48 -4.68 3.50 -0.10
N VAL A 49 -3.50 3.84 -0.60
CA VAL A 49 -2.60 2.91 -1.28
C VAL A 49 -1.31 2.79 -0.48
N ARG A 50 -0.98 1.56 -0.10
CA ARG A 50 0.28 1.19 0.54
C ARG A 50 1.09 0.31 -0.41
N ALA A 51 2.40 0.38 -0.26
CA ALA A 51 3.33 -0.39 -1.08
C ALA A 51 4.33 -1.18 -0.23
N VAL A 52 4.75 -2.32 -0.75
CA VAL A 52 5.79 -3.17 -0.17
C VAL A 52 6.85 -3.45 -1.24
N PRO A 53 8.04 -2.84 -1.16
CA PRO A 53 9.09 -3.05 -2.14
C PRO A 53 9.79 -4.39 -1.95
N GLY A 54 10.09 -5.09 -3.05
CA GLY A 54 10.93 -6.29 -3.07
C GLY A 54 10.22 -7.60 -2.70
N LEU A 55 8.92 -7.58 -2.40
CA LEU A 55 8.12 -8.74 -2.04
C LEU A 55 6.91 -8.89 -2.97
N SER A 56 6.45 -10.13 -3.15
CA SER A 56 5.24 -10.47 -3.90
C SER A 56 4.00 -10.63 -3.00
N CYS A 57 4.15 -10.36 -1.72
CA CYS A 57 3.12 -10.47 -0.70
C CYS A 57 3.19 -9.24 0.23
N VAL A 58 2.11 -9.00 0.97
CA VAL A 58 2.00 -7.88 1.90
C VAL A 58 2.73 -8.21 3.20
N ASP A 59 3.78 -7.46 3.50
CA ASP A 59 4.49 -7.45 4.77
C ASP A 59 4.84 -6.02 5.20
N TRP A 60 4.16 -5.53 6.23
CA TRP A 60 4.35 -4.18 6.78
C TRP A 60 5.63 -4.03 7.61
N TYR A 61 6.30 -5.13 7.95
CA TYR A 61 7.59 -5.09 8.63
C TYR A 61 8.75 -4.90 7.65
N SER A 62 8.52 -5.12 6.36
CA SER A 62 9.54 -5.00 5.33
C SER A 62 10.10 -3.56 5.23
N PRO A 63 11.43 -3.39 5.10
CA PRO A 63 12.04 -2.08 4.90
C PRO A 63 11.44 -1.34 3.70
N GLY A 64 11.07 -0.08 3.92
CA GLY A 64 10.48 0.80 2.90
C GLY A 64 8.99 0.57 2.63
N ALA A 65 8.36 -0.42 3.27
CA ALA A 65 6.91 -0.57 3.21
C ALA A 65 6.19 0.59 3.90
N GLY A 66 5.08 1.07 3.32
CA GLY A 66 4.34 2.20 3.88
C GLY A 66 3.27 2.77 2.95
N VAL A 67 2.67 3.87 3.38
CA VAL A 67 1.63 4.62 2.64
C VAL A 67 2.27 5.42 1.50
N VAL A 68 1.75 5.25 0.29
CA VAL A 68 2.10 6.07 -0.87
C VAL A 68 1.13 7.25 -0.98
N VAL A 69 -0.17 6.93 -0.97
CA VAL A 69 -1.27 7.90 -1.07
C VAL A 69 -2.33 7.59 -0.03
N SER A 70 -2.95 8.63 0.53
CA SER A 70 -4.17 8.51 1.32
C SER A 70 -5.13 9.66 1.02
N ALA A 71 -6.38 9.37 0.67
CA ALA A 71 -7.44 10.37 0.57
C ALA A 71 -7.89 10.92 1.94
N GLN A 72 -7.64 10.18 3.02
CA GLN A 72 -7.92 10.62 4.38
C GLN A 72 -6.71 11.33 4.98
N HIS A 73 -6.95 12.36 5.79
CA HIS A 73 -5.91 13.08 6.53
C HIS A 73 -5.41 12.29 7.75
N GLY A 74 -4.21 12.61 8.22
CA GLY A 74 -3.64 12.06 9.46
C GLY A 74 -2.78 10.80 9.27
N PHE A 75 -2.54 10.38 8.03
CA PHE A 75 -1.63 9.29 7.70
C PHE A 75 -0.28 9.83 7.22
N ALA A 76 0.77 9.03 7.38
CA ALA A 76 2.09 9.39 6.86
C ALA A 76 2.16 9.05 5.37
N ASP A 77 1.59 9.88 4.51
CA ASP A 77 1.54 9.68 3.07
C ASP A 77 2.58 10.54 2.31
N ARG A 78 2.61 10.37 0.98
CA ARG A 78 3.43 11.17 0.05
C ARG A 78 2.55 11.93 -0.93
N ASN A 79 1.36 12.35 -0.50
CA ASN A 79 0.40 13.02 -1.37
C ASN A 79 1.04 14.25 -2.05
N GLY A 80 0.84 14.38 -3.37
CA GLY A 80 1.33 15.49 -4.17
C GLY A 80 2.80 15.41 -4.61
N GLU A 81 3.54 14.37 -4.22
CA GLU A 81 4.91 14.19 -4.72
C GLU A 81 4.93 13.98 -6.24
N THR A 82 5.90 14.59 -6.92
CA THR A 82 6.08 14.48 -8.36
C THR A 82 7.52 14.16 -8.73
N LEU A 83 7.68 13.29 -9.72
CA LEU A 83 8.93 12.92 -10.38
C LEU A 83 8.95 13.40 -11.85
N GLY A 84 8.02 14.30 -12.22
CA GLY A 84 7.88 14.79 -13.59
C GLY A 84 7.52 13.69 -14.59
N MET A 85 6.66 12.74 -14.21
CA MET A 85 6.16 11.74 -15.16
C MET A 85 5.27 12.42 -16.22
N PRO A 86 5.18 11.88 -17.46
CA PRO A 86 4.26 12.38 -18.48
C PRO A 86 2.83 12.50 -17.94
N PRO A 87 2.00 13.46 -18.40
CA PRO A 87 0.67 13.71 -17.84
C PRO A 87 -0.16 12.43 -17.66
N ALA A 88 -0.96 12.39 -16.60
CA ALA A 88 -1.84 11.26 -16.33
C ALA A 88 -2.75 11.01 -17.52
N VAL A 89 -2.81 9.76 -17.94
CA VAL A 89 -3.66 9.36 -19.07
C VAL A 89 -5.07 9.07 -18.56
N THR A 90 -5.20 8.62 -17.30
CA THR A 90 -6.50 8.49 -16.64
C THR A 90 -7.22 9.85 -16.50
N SER A 91 -8.54 9.83 -16.73
CA SER A 91 -9.42 10.98 -16.45
C SER A 91 -9.91 11.01 -14.99
N PHE A 92 -9.64 9.95 -14.22
CA PHE A 92 -10.04 9.86 -12.83
C PHE A 92 -9.28 10.88 -11.97
N LYS A 93 -10.02 11.64 -11.16
CA LYS A 93 -9.48 12.63 -10.23
C LYS A 93 -9.47 12.04 -8.82
N GLY A 94 -8.32 11.53 -8.41
CA GLY A 94 -8.06 11.06 -7.05
C GLY A 94 -6.84 11.75 -6.44
N THR A 95 -6.57 11.44 -5.18
CA THR A 95 -5.31 11.81 -4.53
C THR A 95 -4.16 11.16 -5.28
N THR A 96 -3.13 11.94 -5.59
CA THR A 96 -2.05 11.52 -6.50
C THR A 96 -0.68 11.64 -5.84
N SER A 97 0.22 10.71 -6.15
CA SER A 97 1.65 10.78 -5.81
C SER A 97 2.47 10.02 -6.85
N GLU A 98 3.67 10.51 -7.14
CA GLU A 98 4.67 9.84 -7.98
C GLU A 98 5.86 9.43 -7.12
N VAL A 99 6.22 8.15 -7.16
CA VAL A 99 7.30 7.58 -6.35
C VAL A 99 8.22 6.68 -7.17
N LEU A 100 9.48 6.57 -6.74
CA LEU A 100 10.40 5.57 -7.30
C LEU A 100 10.11 4.21 -6.68
N ILE A 101 10.10 3.17 -7.51
CA ILE A 101 9.92 1.78 -7.11
C ILE A 101 11.07 0.91 -7.62
N PRO A 102 11.46 -0.17 -6.93
CA PRO A 102 12.57 -1.01 -7.37
C PRO A 102 12.23 -1.75 -8.66
N ALA A 103 13.15 -1.75 -9.62
CA ALA A 103 13.03 -2.52 -10.85
C ALA A 103 13.59 -3.95 -10.68
N GLY A 104 13.06 -4.89 -11.47
CA GLY A 104 13.55 -6.28 -11.52
C GLY A 104 13.24 -7.12 -10.28
N LYS A 105 12.51 -6.56 -9.29
CA LYS A 105 12.07 -7.25 -8.08
C LYS A 105 10.55 -7.19 -7.96
N PRO A 106 9.91 -8.15 -7.29
CA PRO A 106 8.50 -8.07 -6.99
C PRO A 106 8.16 -6.78 -6.22
N PHE A 107 7.02 -6.20 -6.55
CA PHE A 107 6.49 -5.00 -5.92
C PHE A 107 5.00 -5.21 -5.65
N THR A 108 4.61 -5.11 -4.39
CA THR A 108 3.23 -5.34 -3.95
C THR A 108 2.54 -4.01 -3.60
N LEU A 109 1.31 -3.88 -4.08
CA LEU A 109 0.40 -2.78 -3.79
C LEU A 109 -0.81 -3.29 -3.00
N HIS A 110 -1.25 -2.48 -2.04
CA HIS A 110 -2.44 -2.73 -1.24
C HIS A 110 -3.32 -1.48 -1.27
N PHE A 111 -4.54 -1.62 -1.79
CA PHE A 111 -5.57 -0.59 -1.76
C PHE A 111 -6.62 -0.87 -0.68
N LEU A 112 -7.05 0.18 0.02
CA LEU A 112 -8.15 0.19 0.98
C LEU A 112 -8.97 1.45 0.75
N ASP A 113 -10.28 1.33 0.49
CA ASP A 113 -11.15 2.50 0.26
C ASP A 113 -11.63 3.21 1.53
N GLY A 114 -11.40 2.64 2.71
CA GLY A 114 -11.86 3.19 3.99
C GLY A 114 -13.32 2.87 4.33
N GLY A 115 -14.03 2.17 3.43
CA GLY A 115 -15.35 1.63 3.66
C GLY A 115 -16.51 2.61 3.48
N THR A 116 -17.61 2.13 2.90
CA THR A 116 -18.90 2.83 2.87
C THR A 116 -19.92 2.07 3.72
N ARG A 117 -20.67 2.80 4.54
CA ARG A 117 -21.80 2.25 5.27
C ARG A 117 -22.97 2.02 4.29
N THR A 118 -23.29 0.76 4.02
CA THR A 118 -24.36 0.35 3.10
C THR A 118 -25.67 0.02 3.82
N ALA A 119 -25.61 -0.25 5.14
CA ALA A 119 -26.77 -0.39 6.02
C ALA A 119 -26.40 -0.04 7.47
N TYR A 120 -27.38 -0.05 8.38
CA TYR A 120 -27.12 0.23 9.80
C TYR A 120 -26.06 -0.72 10.41
N ASP A 121 -25.95 -1.95 9.95
CA ASP A 121 -25.03 -2.98 10.46
C ASP A 121 -23.96 -3.42 9.44
N ARG A 122 -23.86 -2.77 8.27
CA ARG A 122 -22.96 -3.19 7.19
C ARG A 122 -22.08 -2.05 6.68
N VAL A 123 -20.79 -2.35 6.63
CA VAL A 123 -19.77 -1.56 5.95
C VAL A 123 -19.21 -2.41 4.83
N GLN A 124 -19.25 -1.90 3.60
CA GLN A 124 -18.62 -2.52 2.46
C GLN A 124 -17.27 -1.84 2.22
N ASN A 125 -16.21 -2.64 2.21
CA ASN A 125 -14.85 -2.18 1.91
C ASN A 125 -14.40 -2.73 0.56
N CYS A 126 -13.75 -1.89 -0.23
CA CYS A 126 -12.94 -2.33 -1.36
C CYS A 126 -11.49 -2.51 -0.89
N VAL A 127 -11.01 -3.75 -0.95
CA VAL A 127 -9.63 -4.12 -0.67
C VAL A 127 -9.07 -4.83 -1.89
N ALA A 128 -7.94 -4.35 -2.38
CA ALA A 128 -7.21 -5.01 -3.45
C ALA A 128 -5.75 -5.16 -3.07
N MET A 129 -5.21 -6.35 -3.28
CA MET A 129 -3.79 -6.66 -3.07
C MET A 129 -3.26 -7.28 -4.35
N LEU A 130 -2.29 -6.61 -4.96
CA LEU A 130 -1.72 -7.05 -6.21
C LEU A 130 -0.20 -6.94 -6.19
N GLN A 131 0.45 -7.71 -7.05
CA GLN A 131 1.89 -7.66 -7.25
C GLN A 131 2.24 -7.72 -8.72
N PHE A 132 3.37 -7.09 -9.05
CA PHE A 132 4.01 -7.17 -10.35
C PHE A 132 5.53 -6.96 -10.21
N THR A 133 6.28 -7.14 -11.30
CA THR A 133 7.71 -6.85 -11.33
C THR A 133 7.97 -5.65 -12.27
N PRO A 134 8.37 -4.48 -11.76
CA PRO A 134 8.62 -3.31 -12.57
C PRO A 134 9.85 -3.47 -13.46
N GLN A 135 9.81 -2.90 -14.66
CA GLN A 135 10.96 -2.82 -15.57
C GLN A 135 11.76 -1.55 -15.32
N ALA A 136 13.09 -1.63 -15.43
CA ALA A 136 13.97 -0.47 -15.21
C ALA A 136 13.64 0.66 -16.18
N GLY A 137 13.57 1.89 -15.65
CA GLY A 137 13.28 3.11 -16.42
C GLY A 137 11.85 3.20 -16.97
N ALA A 138 10.95 2.27 -16.62
CA ALA A 138 9.56 2.34 -17.04
C ALA A 138 8.73 3.27 -16.15
N ASP A 139 7.70 3.84 -16.75
CA ASP A 139 6.67 4.62 -16.08
C ASP A 139 5.41 3.76 -15.92
N TYR A 140 4.84 3.73 -14.73
CA TYR A 140 3.62 3.02 -14.41
C TYR A 140 2.56 3.95 -13.82
N GLU A 141 1.31 3.74 -14.18
CA GLU A 141 0.15 4.40 -13.59
C GLU A 141 -0.73 3.35 -12.91
N PHE A 142 -0.92 3.52 -11.61
CA PHE A 142 -1.82 2.72 -10.78
C PHE A 142 -3.03 3.56 -10.38
N VAL A 143 -4.21 3.14 -10.82
CA VAL A 143 -5.48 3.80 -10.54
C VAL A 143 -6.31 2.89 -9.64
N ALA A 144 -6.76 3.41 -8.51
CA ALA A 144 -7.59 2.65 -7.57
C ALA A 144 -8.82 3.45 -7.13
N MET A 145 -10.00 2.87 -7.38
CA MET A 145 -11.29 3.45 -7.09
C MET A 145 -12.10 2.49 -6.22
N GLY A 146 -12.59 2.97 -5.08
CA GLY A 146 -13.50 2.24 -4.18
C GLY A 146 -14.90 2.83 -4.08
N TYR A 147 -15.63 2.39 -3.06
CA TYR A 147 -17.01 2.76 -2.70
C TYR A 147 -18.14 2.16 -3.57
N SER A 148 -18.39 2.66 -4.78
CA SER A 148 -19.49 2.19 -5.64
C SER A 148 -19.08 1.04 -6.56
N THR A 149 -17.82 1.05 -6.99
CA THR A 149 -17.18 0.00 -7.78
C THR A 149 -15.77 -0.20 -7.26
N CYS A 150 -15.37 -1.45 -7.04
CA CYS A 150 -14.01 -1.79 -6.61
C CYS A 150 -13.15 -2.04 -7.84
N THR A 151 -12.48 -0.99 -8.32
CA THR A 151 -11.70 -1.01 -9.56
C THR A 151 -10.25 -0.68 -9.25
N VAL A 152 -9.34 -1.56 -9.68
CA VAL A 152 -7.90 -1.32 -9.63
C VAL A 152 -7.28 -1.64 -10.97
N ASP A 153 -6.52 -0.71 -11.51
CA ASP A 153 -5.86 -0.83 -12.79
C ASP A 153 -4.39 -0.45 -12.65
N LEU A 154 -3.51 -1.29 -13.18
CA LEU A 154 -2.09 -1.00 -13.33
C LEU A 154 -1.74 -1.02 -14.81
N SER A 155 -1.20 0.09 -15.30
CA SER A 155 -0.77 0.24 -16.68
C SER A 155 0.64 0.79 -16.77
N ARG A 156 1.37 0.41 -17.81
CA ARG A 156 2.60 1.07 -18.21
C ARG A 156 2.25 2.28 -19.07
N VAL A 157 2.91 3.40 -18.82
CA VAL A 157 2.78 4.62 -19.63
C VAL A 157 3.84 4.58 -20.72
N GLN A 158 3.44 4.48 -21.98
CA GLN A 158 4.33 4.54 -23.14
C GLN A 158 3.81 5.56 -24.15
N ALA A 159 4.57 6.63 -24.40
CA ALA A 159 4.24 7.65 -25.41
C ALA A 159 2.78 8.18 -25.31
N GLY A 160 2.29 8.42 -24.09
CA GLY A 160 0.93 8.91 -23.84
C GLY A 160 -0.18 7.85 -23.95
N LYS A 161 0.17 6.56 -24.10
CA LYS A 161 -0.76 5.43 -24.09
C LYS A 161 -0.59 4.60 -22.82
N LEU A 162 -1.70 4.00 -22.38
CA LEU A 162 -1.72 3.02 -21.30
C LEU A 162 -1.68 1.62 -21.89
N GLU A 163 -0.69 0.84 -21.47
CA GLU A 163 -0.61 -0.58 -21.75
C GLU A 163 -0.88 -1.36 -20.47
N PRO A 164 -1.93 -2.19 -20.40
CA PRO A 164 -2.24 -2.95 -19.20
C PRO A 164 -1.06 -3.83 -18.77
N VAL A 165 -0.74 -3.79 -17.49
CA VAL A 165 0.28 -4.67 -16.90
C VAL A 165 -0.41 -5.92 -16.38
N ASN A 166 0.13 -7.09 -16.71
CA ASN A 166 -0.32 -8.34 -16.10
C ASN A 166 0.07 -8.37 -14.62
N VAL A 167 -0.91 -8.16 -13.75
CA VAL A 167 -0.76 -8.22 -12.29
C VAL A 167 -1.19 -9.58 -11.78
N GLN A 168 -0.58 -10.01 -10.69
CA GLN A 168 -1.04 -11.18 -9.94
C GLN A 168 -1.69 -10.72 -8.65
N LYS A 169 -2.68 -11.48 -8.15
CA LYS A 169 -3.19 -11.28 -6.81
C LYS A 169 -2.06 -11.51 -5.79
N ALA A 170 -1.97 -10.64 -4.80
CA ALA A 170 -1.08 -10.81 -3.66
C ALA A 170 -1.88 -11.23 -2.42
N ASP A 171 -1.21 -11.95 -1.54
CA ASP A 171 -1.71 -12.29 -0.21
C ASP A 171 -0.77 -11.68 0.85
N TYR A 172 -1.12 -11.83 2.13
CA TYR A 172 -0.21 -11.50 3.22
C TYR A 172 0.92 -12.52 3.32
N CYS A 173 2.15 -12.07 3.54
CA CYS A 173 3.30 -12.98 3.70
C CYS A 173 3.16 -13.87 4.95
N SER A 174 2.43 -13.39 5.96
CA SER A 174 2.09 -14.16 7.16
C SER A 174 0.71 -13.76 7.68
N LYS A 175 0.08 -14.64 8.47
CA LYS A 175 -1.19 -14.34 9.13
C LYS A 175 -1.11 -13.10 10.02
N TRP A 176 0.05 -12.82 10.60
CA TRP A 176 0.31 -11.67 11.47
C TRP A 176 0.44 -10.35 10.71
N ALA A 177 0.66 -10.37 9.39
CA ALA A 177 0.77 -9.15 8.59
C ALA A 177 -0.60 -8.52 8.27
N ASN A 178 -1.71 -9.22 8.55
CA ASN A 178 -3.08 -8.73 8.43
C ASN A 178 -3.60 -8.01 9.69
N PHE A 179 -2.85 -8.05 10.80
CA PHE A 179 -3.28 -7.53 12.10
C PHE A 179 -2.53 -6.25 12.49
#